data_AF-A0A356VTD2-F1
#
_entry.id   AF-A0A356VTD2-F1
#
_cell.length_a   1.000
_cell.length_b   1.000
_cell.length_c   1.000
_cell.angle_alpha   90.00
_cell.angle_beta   90.00
_cell.angle_gamma   90.00
#
_symmetry.space_group_name_H-M   'P 1'
#
loop_
_entity.id
_entity.type
_entity.pdbx_description
1 polymer ?
#
loop_
_entity_poly.entity_id
_entity_poly.type
_entity_poly.pdbx_seq_one_letter_code
_entity_poly.pdbx_strand_id
1 'polypeptide(L)' 'MHITHIIKRDGTLKTFKEEKIVSAICKAMDATKTGSRQSAEKITQEVITTLSKMKQIDSQYVPS' A
#
# COMPACT_ATOMS: atom_id res chain seq x y z
N MET A 1 6.65 -11.36 -7.84
CA MET A 1 5.50 -10.79 -8.56
C MET A 1 5.14 -9.46 -7.92
N HIS A 2 4.80 -8.46 -8.73
CA HIS A 2 4.44 -7.12 -8.24
C HIS A 2 2.92 -6.94 -8.26
N ILE A 3 2.38 -6.19 -7.30
CA ILE A 3 0.98 -5.77 -7.30
C ILE A 3 0.81 -4.65 -8.32
N THR A 4 -0.05 -4.85 -9.32
CA THR A 4 -0.31 -3.88 -10.38
C THR A 4 -1.66 -3.17 -10.22
N HIS A 5 -2.61 -3.80 -9.54
CA HIS A 5 -3.97 -3.30 -9.39
C HIS A 5 -4.49 -3.48 -7.95
N ILE A 6 -5.49 -2.68 -7.60
CA ILE A 6 -6.21 -2.70 -6.33
C ILE A 6 -7.72 -2.54 -6.61
N ILE A 7 -8.54 -3.29 -5.90
CA ILE A 7 -9.99 -3.14 -5.91
C ILE A 7 -10.36 -2.02 -4.94
N LYS A 8 -11.11 -1.02 -5.38
CA LYS A 8 -11.58 0.09 -4.56
C LYS A 8 -12.83 -0.32 -3.79
N ARG A 9 -13.22 0.49 -2.79
CA ARG A 9 -14.44 0.28 -1.98
C ARG A 9 -15.73 0.24 -2.80
N ASP A 10 -15.75 0.88 -3.96
CA ASP A 10 -16.85 0.89 -4.92
C ASP A 10 -16.80 -0.33 -5.89
N GLY A 11 -15.88 -1.27 -5.67
CA GLY A 11 -15.67 -2.44 -6.53
C GLY A 11 -14.83 -2.17 -7.77
N THR A 12 -14.43 -0.92 -8.03
CA THR A 12 -13.68 -0.58 -9.25
C THR A 12 -12.21 -1.03 -9.17
N LEU A 13 -11.68 -1.54 -10.27
CA LEU A 13 -10.26 -1.88 -10.36
C LEU A 13 -9.46 -0.63 -10.75
N LYS A 14 -8.42 -0.30 -9.98
CA LYS A 14 -7.51 0.81 -10.30
C LYS A 14 -6.06 0.35 -10.22
N THR A 15 -5.19 1.07 -10.94
CA THR A 15 -3.74 0.87 -10.83
C THR A 15 -3.27 1.08 -9.40
N PHE A 16 -2.49 0.15 -8.90
CA PHE A 16 -1.84 0.26 -7.61
C PHE A 16 -0.78 1.38 -7.65
N LYS A 17 -0.82 2.29 -6.68
CA LYS A 17 0.11 3.41 -6.59
C LYS A 17 0.68 3.48 -5.17
N GLU A 18 1.96 3.16 -5.04
CA GLU A 18 2.69 3.19 -3.77
C GLU A 18 2.58 4.54 -3.05
N GLU A 19 2.69 5.65 -3.79
CA GLU A 19 2.57 7.01 -3.27
C GLU A 19 1.25 7.23 -2.49
N LYS A 20 0.17 6.55 -2.86
CA LYS A 20 -1.12 6.66 -2.15
C LYS A 20 -1.04 6.08 -0.74
N ILE A 21 -0.23 5.05 -0.52
CA ILE A 21 0.00 4.46 0.79
C ILE A 21 0.91 5.37 1.61
N VAL A 22 2.03 5.82 1.04
CA VAL A 22 2.94 6.78 1.70
C VAL A 22 2.18 8.02 2.16
N SER A 23 1.39 8.63 1.26
CA SER A 23 0.60 9.81 1.58
C SER A 23 -0.43 9.57 2.69
N ALA A 24 -1.07 8.41 2.72
CA ALA A 24 -2.03 8.06 3.77
C ALA A 24 -1.33 7.93 5.14
N ILE A 25 -0.16 7.28 5.18
CA ILE A 25 0.62 7.14 6.41
C ILE A 25 1.17 8.50 6.87
N CYS A 26 1.70 9.32 5.96
CA CYS A 26 2.15 10.68 6.29
C CYS A 26 1.02 11.51 6.91
N LYS A 27 -0.19 11.47 6.34
CA LYS A 27 -1.35 12.19 6.92
C LYS A 27 -1.67 11.74 8.34
N ALA A 28 -1.55 10.45 8.63
CA ALA A 28 -1.75 9.94 9.99
C ALA A 28 -0.63 10.42 10.93
N MET A 29 0.63 10.35 10.50
CA MET A 29 1.80 10.84 11.23
C MET A 29 1.72 12.34 11.53
N ASP A 30 1.31 13.14 10.56
CA ASP A 30 1.13 14.59 10.69
C ASP A 30 0.02 14.91 11.70
N ALA A 31 -1.08 14.16 11.67
CA ALA A 31 -2.19 14.34 12.61
C ALA A 31 -1.79 14.05 14.06
N THR A 32 -0.88 13.11 14.28
CA THR A 32 -0.35 12.77 15.61
C THR A 32 0.93 13.52 15.97
N LYS A 33 1.47 14.34 15.06
CA LYS A 33 2.78 15.01 15.19
C LYS A 33 3.91 14.04 15.52
N THR A 34 3.86 12.83 14.97
CA THR A 34 4.83 11.78 15.24
C THR A 34 5.24 11.10 13.94
N GLY A 35 6.53 10.79 13.81
CA GLY A 35 7.08 10.13 12.63
C GLY A 35 7.59 11.10 11.57
N SER A 36 7.95 10.55 10.40
CA SER A 36 8.56 11.27 9.30
C SER A 36 8.18 10.64 7.97
N ARG A 37 8.37 11.37 6.87
CA ARG A 37 8.19 10.83 5.52
C ARG A 37 9.02 9.55 5.28
N GLN A 38 10.26 9.53 5.76
CA GLN A 38 11.12 8.35 5.64
C GLN A 38 10.55 7.14 6.39
N SER A 39 9.93 7.36 7.56
CA SER A 39 9.22 6.32 8.30
C SER A 39 8.00 5.81 7.51
N ALA A 40 7.25 6.71 6.87
CA ALA A 40 6.10 6.34 6.04
C ALA A 40 6.50 5.51 4.82
N GLU A 41 7.62 5.84 4.17
CA GLU A 41 8.19 5.06 3.06
C GLU A 41 8.61 3.66 3.52
N LYS A 42 9.28 3.54 4.67
CA LYS A 42 9.64 2.22 5.25
C LYS A 42 8.42 1.34 5.53
N ILE A 43 7.40 1.89 6.19
CA ILE A 43 6.15 1.16 6.47
C ILE A 43 5.47 0.76 5.16
N THR A 44 5.47 1.64 4.16
CA THR A 44 4.90 1.34 2.84
C THR A 44 5.61 0.16 2.18
N GLN A 45 6.94 0.10 2.27
CA GLN A 45 7.73 -1.01 1.74
C GLN A 45 7.39 -2.35 2.43
N GLU A 46 7.15 -2.34 3.75
CA GLU A 46 6.71 -3.53 4.49
C GLU A 46 5.32 -4.01 4.04
N VAL A 47 4.39 -3.08 3.82
CA VAL A 47 3.05 -3.39 3.28
C VAL A 47 3.18 -4.01 1.89
N ILE A 48 3.93 -3.39 0.97
CA ILE A 48 4.13 -3.90 -0.39
C ILE A 48 4.78 -5.28 -0.38
N THR A 49 5.74 -5.50 0.52
CA THR A 49 6.40 -6.80 0.68
C THR A 49 5.39 -7.87 1.08
N THR A 50 4.50 -7.56 2.02
CA THR A 50 3.44 -8.49 2.47
C THR A 50 2.45 -8.80 1.36
N LEU A 51 1.98 -7.78 0.63
CA LEU A 51 1.08 -7.96 -0.51
C LEU A 51 1.73 -8.79 -1.63
N SER A 52 3.02 -8.56 -1.89
CA SER A 52 3.77 -9.30 -2.91
C SER A 52 3.93 -10.78 -2.55
N LYS A 53 4.13 -11.10 -1.26
CA LYS A 53 4.14 -12.48 -0.76
C LYS A 53 2.79 -13.16 -1.00
N MET A 54 1.68 -12.46 -0.73
CA MET A 54 0.34 -13.00 -1.02
C MET A 54 0.16 -13.29 -2.52
N LYS A 55 0.63 -12.38 -3.39
CA LYS A 55 0.59 -12.58 -4.85
C LYS A 55 1.47 -13.73 -5.35
N GLN A 56 2.54 -14.04 -4.63
CA GLN A 56 3.39 -15.20 -4.95
C GLN A 56 2.68 -16.53 -4.59
N ILE A 57 1.89 -16.53 -3.53
CA ILE A 57 1.11 -17.70 -3.10
C ILE A 57 -0.12 -17.89 -4.00
N ASP A 58 -0.81 -16.79 -4.32
CA ASP A 58 -1.97 -16.76 -5.20
C ASP A 58 -1.74 -15.78 -6.35
N SER A 59 -1.55 -16.32 -7.56
CA SER A 59 -1.31 -15.53 -8.77
C SER A 59 -2.50 -14.66 -9.18
N GLN A 60 -3.71 -14.96 -8.71
CA GLN A 60 -4.92 -14.18 -8.98
C GLN A 60 -5.21 -13.12 -7.90
N TYR A 61 -4.45 -13.09 -6.81
CA TYR A 61 -4.66 -12.15 -5.70
C TYR A 61 -4.69 -10.68 -6.16
N VAL A 62 -5.73 -9.95 -5.78
CA VAL A 62 -5.81 -8.49 -5.95
C VAL A 62 -6.22 -7.91 -4.60
N PRO A 63 -5.40 -7.04 -3.98
CA PRO A 63 -5.77 -6.41 -2.72
C PRO A 63 -6.98 -5.49 -2.88
N SER A 64 -7.73 -5.31 -1.79
CA SER A 64 -8.91 -4.42 -1.70
C SER A 64 -8.84 -3.51 -0.49
#